data_AF-A0AAD9J1Z8-F1
#
_entry.id   AF-A0AAD9J1Z8-F1
#
_cell.length_a   1.000
_cell.length_b   1.000
_cell.length_c   1.000
_cell.angle_alpha   90.00
_cell.angle_beta   90.00
_cell.angle_gamma   90.00
#
_symmetry.space_group_name_H-M   'P 1'
#
loop_
_entity.id
_entity.type
_entity.pdbx_description
1 polymer ?
#
loop_
_entity_poly.entity_id
_entity_poly.type
_entity_poly.pdbx_seq_one_letter_code
_entity_poly.pdbx_strand_id
1 'polypeptide(L)'
;MSIVLYTLACTWCAIAKATEIFSEDGSGEVTCSEVGQTFVLGERMPSRSHCHKRCWCAMNGRKQCDEVICEYPACFDPIHDDKEDCCPRCPNGANCKMDDMVLPQGHSIIQKLGHRCSNICICIYGGQEPTCVLQCDDVPPLDLLDQPKPRLKTRRRWQPIRRQKHGTRKHNQWLLT
;
A
#
# COMPACT_ATOMS: atom_id res chain seq x y z
N MET A 1 97.21 47.42 11.13
CA MET A 1 96.46 46.25 11.63
C MET A 1 95.01 46.42 11.16
N SER A 2 94.66 45.79 10.04
CA SER A 2 93.30 45.86 9.46
C SER A 2 92.94 44.49 8.92
N ILE A 3 92.60 43.59 9.85
CA ILE A 3 91.99 42.30 9.57
C ILE A 3 90.78 42.26 10.51
N VAL A 4 89.71 41.60 10.08
CA VAL A 4 88.41 41.41 10.76
C VAL A 4 87.36 42.44 10.34
N LEU A 5 86.78 42.25 9.15
CA LEU A 5 85.42 42.75 8.81
C LEU A 5 84.84 42.03 7.57
N TYR A 6 85.13 40.73 7.37
CA TYR A 6 84.69 39.98 6.17
C TYR A 6 84.06 38.60 6.46
N THR A 7 83.43 38.41 7.62
CA THR A 7 82.88 37.09 8.01
C THR A 7 81.43 37.12 8.53
N LEU A 8 80.59 38.03 8.04
CA LEU A 8 79.16 38.07 8.38
C LEU A 8 78.23 38.13 7.16
N ALA A 9 78.59 37.45 6.07
CA ALA A 9 77.77 37.39 4.85
C ALA A 9 77.34 35.98 4.41
N CYS A 10 77.74 34.90 5.12
CA CYS A 10 77.54 33.52 4.63
C CYS A 10 76.66 32.60 5.48
N THR A 11 76.02 33.08 6.55
CA THR A 11 75.19 32.21 7.43
C THR A 11 73.68 32.39 7.28
N TRP A 12 73.21 33.16 6.29
CA TRP A 12 71.78 33.30 5.99
C TRP A 12 71.30 32.68 4.67
N CYS A 13 72.15 31.97 3.93
CA CYS A 13 71.72 31.22 2.74
C CYS A 13 71.35 29.76 3.01
N ALA A 14 71.54 29.24 4.22
CA ALA A 14 71.32 27.81 4.52
C ALA A 14 69.92 27.46 5.07
N ILE A 15 69.06 28.44 5.36
CA ILE A 15 67.68 28.18 5.85
C ILE A 15 66.66 28.26 4.72
N ALA A 16 67.02 28.76 3.54
CA ALA A 16 66.07 28.94 2.43
C ALA A 16 65.80 27.69 1.57
N LYS A 17 66.34 26.51 1.92
CA LYS A 17 66.26 25.30 1.07
C LYS A 17 65.58 24.08 1.70
N ALA A 18 64.94 24.20 2.86
CA ALA A 18 64.37 23.03 3.57
C ALA A 18 62.89 23.18 3.98
N THR A 19 62.12 24.01 3.28
CA THR A 19 60.66 24.14 3.51
C THR A 19 59.80 23.83 2.28
N GLU A 20 60.35 23.18 1.25
CA GLU A 20 59.54 22.54 0.20
C GLU A 20 59.33 21.06 0.54
N ILE A 21 58.64 20.76 1.64
CA ILE A 21 58.28 19.39 1.98
C ILE A 21 56.82 19.38 2.43
N PHE A 22 55.99 18.83 1.53
CA PHE A 22 54.57 18.50 1.66
C PHE A 22 53.56 19.64 1.79
N SER A 23 53.27 20.28 0.66
CA SER A 23 51.88 20.52 0.28
C SER A 23 51.33 19.25 -0.40
N GLU A 24 51.18 18.16 0.36
CA GLU A 24 50.12 17.21 0.05
C GLU A 24 48.84 17.81 0.63
N ASP A 25 48.30 18.83 -0.02
CA ASP A 25 46.85 18.92 -0.10
C ASP A 25 46.42 17.76 -1.01
N GLY A 26 46.55 16.55 -0.49
CA GLY A 26 45.96 15.31 -0.97
C GLY A 26 44.44 15.33 -0.84
N SER A 27 43.83 16.50 -1.00
CA SER A 27 42.48 16.65 -1.51
C SER A 27 42.51 16.26 -3.00
N GLY A 28 42.87 15.00 -3.27
CA GLY A 28 42.67 14.40 -4.58
C GLY A 28 41.18 14.45 -4.82
N GLU A 29 40.74 15.43 -5.61
CA GLU A 29 39.35 15.58 -5.96
C GLU A 29 38.91 14.32 -6.69
N VAL A 30 38.17 13.46 -5.98
CA VAL A 30 37.68 12.21 -6.52
C VAL A 30 36.67 12.56 -7.60
N THR A 31 37.03 12.25 -8.85
CA THR A 31 36.19 12.49 -10.02
C THR A 31 35.87 11.18 -10.71
N CYS A 32 34.71 11.11 -11.34
CA CYS A 32 34.28 10.01 -12.17
C CYS A 32 34.20 10.48 -13.62
N SER A 33 34.58 9.63 -14.57
CA SER A 33 34.49 9.95 -16.00
C SER A 33 33.57 8.96 -16.72
N GLU A 34 32.60 9.49 -17.47
CA GLU A 34 31.68 8.68 -18.29
C GLU A 34 31.28 9.45 -19.55
N VAL A 35 31.34 8.80 -20.71
CA VAL A 35 30.99 9.39 -22.03
C VAL A 35 31.71 10.73 -22.29
N GLY A 36 32.96 10.86 -21.83
CA GLY A 36 33.75 12.08 -22.01
C GLY A 36 33.33 13.27 -21.13
N GLN A 37 32.41 13.08 -20.19
CA GLN A 37 32.08 14.05 -19.15
C GLN A 37 32.74 13.63 -17.84
N THR A 38 33.18 14.63 -17.06
CA THR A 38 33.75 14.44 -15.72
C THR A 38 32.73 14.91 -14.69
N PHE A 39 32.52 14.08 -13.68
CA PHE A 39 31.58 14.31 -12.59
C PHE A 39 32.34 14.39 -11.27
N VAL A 40 31.97 15.33 -10.41
CA VAL A 40 32.55 15.42 -9.06
C VAL A 40 31.89 14.43 -8.11
N LEU A 41 32.56 14.14 -7.00
CA LEU A 41 32.03 13.24 -5.96
C LEU A 41 30.62 13.65 -5.51
N GLY A 42 29.69 12.69 -5.55
CA GLY A 42 28.27 12.89 -5.22
C GLY A 42 27.42 13.46 -6.36
N GLU A 43 28.02 13.91 -7.46
CA GLU A 43 27.27 14.41 -8.62
C GLU A 43 26.47 13.30 -9.30
N ARG A 44 25.26 13.64 -9.76
CA ARG A 44 24.41 12.70 -10.52
C ARG A 44 25.01 12.42 -11.88
N MET A 45 25.14 11.13 -12.19
CA MET A 45 25.65 10.66 -13.47
C MET A 45 24.48 10.15 -14.35
N PRO A 46 24.54 10.33 -15.68
CA PRO A 46 23.52 9.85 -16.59
C PRO A 46 23.40 8.33 -16.53
N SER A 47 22.17 7.81 -16.51
CA SER A 47 21.88 6.38 -16.55
C SER A 47 21.19 6.03 -17.86
N ARG A 48 21.42 4.82 -18.39
CA ARG A 48 20.68 4.32 -19.57
C ARG A 48 19.17 4.21 -19.31
N SER A 49 18.79 3.97 -18.06
CA SER A 49 17.41 3.98 -17.60
C SER A 49 17.24 5.14 -16.61
N HIS A 50 16.78 6.29 -17.10
CA HIS A 50 16.53 7.47 -16.28
C HIS A 50 15.66 7.14 -15.06
N CYS A 51 14.73 6.19 -15.21
CA CYS A 51 13.77 5.87 -14.18
C CYS A 51 14.07 4.67 -13.29
N HIS A 52 14.68 3.61 -13.81
CA HIS A 52 14.96 2.43 -12.98
C HIS A 52 16.25 2.53 -12.17
N LYS A 53 17.17 3.44 -12.53
CA LYS A 53 18.49 3.53 -11.89
C LYS A 53 18.92 4.96 -11.69
N ARG A 54 19.21 5.32 -10.44
CA ARG A 54 19.85 6.58 -10.07
C ARG A 54 21.32 6.34 -9.84
N CYS A 55 22.16 7.05 -10.58
CA CYS A 55 23.60 6.88 -10.52
C CYS A 55 24.29 8.16 -10.03
N TRP A 56 25.38 7.99 -9.30
CA TRP A 56 26.22 9.09 -8.82
C TRP A 56 27.70 8.68 -8.80
N CYS A 57 28.57 9.69 -8.74
CA CYS A 57 30.00 9.47 -8.56
C CYS A 57 30.31 9.10 -7.10
N ALA A 58 30.78 7.88 -6.85
CA ALA A 58 31.10 7.40 -5.52
C ALA A 58 32.53 7.73 -5.10
N MET A 59 32.83 7.56 -3.79
CA MET A 59 34.15 7.86 -3.20
C MET A 59 35.30 7.04 -3.79
N ASN A 60 35.01 5.94 -4.48
CA ASN A 60 36.01 5.11 -5.15
C ASN A 60 36.34 5.59 -6.58
N GLY A 61 35.85 6.77 -6.99
CA GLY A 61 36.03 7.31 -8.35
C GLY A 61 35.29 6.52 -9.42
N ARG A 62 34.28 5.73 -9.02
CA ARG A 62 33.45 4.93 -9.94
C ARG A 62 31.99 5.35 -9.85
N LYS A 63 31.29 5.14 -10.95
CA LYS A 63 29.83 5.23 -11.01
C LYS A 63 29.22 4.17 -10.11
N GLN A 64 28.40 4.59 -9.16
CA GLN A 64 27.55 3.73 -8.36
C GLN A 64 26.09 4.01 -8.71
N CYS A 65 25.27 2.98 -8.81
CA CYS A 65 23.86 3.11 -9.16
C CYS A 65 23.01 2.28 -8.21
N ASP A 66 21.92 2.88 -7.74
CA ASP A 66 20.86 2.19 -7.02
C ASP A 66 19.65 2.03 -7.92
N GLU A 67 18.94 0.92 -7.71
CA GLU A 67 17.64 0.69 -8.34
C GLU A 67 16.57 1.54 -7.63
N VAL A 68 15.76 2.20 -8.44
CA VAL A 68 14.59 2.92 -7.94
C VAL A 68 13.45 1.91 -7.84
N ILE A 69 13.12 1.52 -6.61
CA ILE A 69 11.97 0.68 -6.33
C ILE A 69 10.78 1.60 -6.04
N CYS A 70 9.75 1.51 -6.87
CA CYS A 70 8.51 2.24 -6.66
C CYS A 70 7.51 1.36 -5.92
N GLU A 71 6.84 1.92 -4.92
CA GLU A 71 5.66 1.30 -4.36
C GLU A 71 4.53 1.37 -5.39
N TYR A 72 3.85 0.25 -5.63
CA TYR A 72 2.66 0.26 -6.48
C TYR A 72 1.55 1.03 -5.77
N PRO A 73 1.00 2.08 -6.39
CA PRO A 73 0.10 2.96 -5.70
C PRO A 73 -1.30 2.32 -5.65
N ALA A 74 -2.02 2.56 -4.56
CA ALA A 74 -3.32 1.95 -4.29
C ALA A 74 -4.47 2.65 -5.03
N CYS A 75 -4.43 2.72 -6.36
CA CYS A 75 -5.54 3.22 -7.19
C CYS A 75 -5.70 2.42 -8.47
N PHE A 76 -6.89 2.48 -9.05
CA PHE A 76 -7.19 1.83 -10.32
C PHE A 76 -6.59 2.58 -11.52
N ASP A 77 -6.40 3.90 -11.42
CA ASP A 77 -5.98 4.80 -12.48
C ASP A 77 -4.58 5.42 -12.27
N PRO A 78 -3.52 4.61 -12.07
CA PRO A 78 -2.18 5.15 -11.93
C PRO A 78 -1.72 5.77 -13.25
N ILE A 79 -1.18 6.99 -13.17
CA ILE A 79 -0.53 7.68 -14.29
C ILE A 79 0.98 7.53 -14.13
N HIS A 80 1.67 7.19 -15.22
CA HIS A 80 3.11 7.14 -15.30
C HIS A 80 3.62 8.29 -16.17
N ASP A 81 4.50 9.14 -15.62
CA ASP A 81 5.17 10.18 -16.38
C ASP A 81 6.67 9.86 -16.43
N ASP A 82 7.09 9.15 -17.47
CA ASP A 82 8.48 8.71 -17.68
C ASP A 82 9.51 9.86 -17.73
N LYS A 83 9.06 11.12 -17.90
CA LYS A 83 9.96 12.27 -18.07
C LYS A 83 10.29 12.92 -16.73
N GLU A 84 9.28 13.16 -15.90
CA GLU A 84 9.45 13.84 -14.62
C GLU A 84 9.40 12.87 -13.44
N ASP A 85 8.60 11.80 -13.53
CA ASP A 85 8.23 10.93 -12.42
C ASP A 85 8.33 9.44 -12.73
N CYS A 86 9.43 8.87 -12.26
CA CYS A 86 9.74 7.46 -12.45
C CYS A 86 8.86 6.48 -11.69
N CYS A 87 8.01 6.97 -10.79
CA CYS A 87 7.06 6.14 -10.07
C CYS A 87 5.64 6.55 -10.44
N PRO A 88 4.76 5.57 -10.71
CA PRO A 88 3.35 5.86 -11.01
C PRO A 88 2.68 6.58 -9.83
N ARG A 89 1.77 7.50 -10.14
CA ARG A 89 1.02 8.28 -9.15
C ARG A 89 -0.48 8.19 -9.41
N CYS A 90 -1.26 8.28 -8.34
CA CYS A 90 -2.71 8.35 -8.41
C CYS A 90 -3.17 9.81 -8.41
N PRO A 91 -3.60 10.38 -9.55
CA PRO A 91 -4.02 11.78 -9.60
C PRO A 91 -5.23 12.06 -8.69
N ASN A 92 -6.11 11.06 -8.54
CA ASN A 92 -7.34 11.13 -7.76
C ASN A 92 -7.20 10.51 -6.36
N GLY A 93 -5.97 10.23 -5.91
CA GLY A 93 -5.72 9.46 -4.70
C GLY A 93 -6.16 8.00 -4.81
N ALA A 94 -6.28 7.32 -3.68
CA ALA A 94 -6.68 5.92 -3.66
C ALA A 94 -8.15 5.75 -4.09
N ASN A 95 -8.41 4.81 -4.99
CA ASN A 95 -9.74 4.57 -5.54
C ASN A 95 -9.92 3.13 -6.05
N CYS A 96 -11.17 2.73 -6.26
CA CYS A 96 -11.55 1.42 -6.77
C CYS A 96 -12.29 1.56 -8.10
N LYS A 97 -12.20 0.55 -8.96
CA LYS A 97 -13.03 0.47 -10.18
C LYS A 97 -14.32 -0.26 -9.90
N MET A 98 -15.43 0.31 -10.32
CA MET A 98 -16.73 -0.35 -10.32
C MET A 98 -17.42 -0.10 -11.66
N ASP A 99 -17.56 -1.14 -12.48
CA ASP A 99 -18.08 -1.03 -13.84
C ASP A 99 -17.32 0.06 -14.63
N ASP A 100 -18.02 1.12 -15.05
CA ASP A 100 -17.48 2.29 -15.76
C ASP A 100 -17.22 3.50 -14.85
N MET A 101 -17.25 3.31 -13.53
CA MET A 101 -17.09 4.37 -12.52
C MET A 101 -15.85 4.15 -11.65
N VAL A 102 -15.22 5.25 -11.24
CA VAL A 102 -14.15 5.26 -10.24
C VAL A 102 -14.75 5.71 -8.90
N LEU A 103 -14.61 4.87 -7.88
CA LEU A 103 -15.10 5.15 -6.52
C LEU A 103 -13.90 5.53 -5.62
N PRO A 104 -13.85 6.74 -5.06
CA PRO A 104 -12.77 7.12 -4.15
C PRO A 104 -12.72 6.23 -2.91
N GLN A 105 -11.55 6.06 -2.32
CA GLN A 105 -11.40 5.29 -1.08
C GLN A 105 -12.29 5.86 0.04
N GLY A 106 -12.86 4.97 0.84
CA GLY A 106 -13.78 5.29 1.93
C GLY A 106 -15.20 5.65 1.47
N HIS A 107 -15.45 5.73 0.17
CA HIS A 107 -16.78 6.02 -0.36
C HIS A 107 -17.55 4.75 -0.67
N SER A 108 -18.88 4.89 -0.66
CA SER A 108 -19.82 3.81 -0.94
C SER A 108 -20.84 4.22 -1.99
N ILE A 109 -21.28 3.28 -2.82
CA ILE A 109 -22.40 3.45 -3.73
C ILE A 109 -23.46 2.37 -3.49
N ILE A 110 -24.72 2.74 -3.68
CA ILE A 110 -25.88 1.85 -3.59
C ILE A 110 -26.48 1.69 -4.98
N GLN A 111 -26.38 0.49 -5.55
CA GLN A 111 -27.01 0.14 -6.82
C GLN A 111 -28.32 -0.62 -6.57
N LYS A 112 -29.45 -0.08 -7.02
CA LYS A 112 -30.73 -0.79 -6.89
C LYS A 112 -30.80 -1.92 -7.92
N LEU A 113 -30.91 -3.16 -7.45
CA LEU A 113 -31.06 -4.36 -8.29
C LEU A 113 -32.53 -4.74 -8.52
N GLY A 114 -33.47 -4.06 -7.85
CA GLY A 114 -34.91 -4.25 -8.00
C GLY A 114 -35.68 -3.40 -7.00
N HIS A 115 -36.96 -3.73 -6.80
CA HIS A 115 -37.82 -2.99 -5.85
C HIS A 115 -37.48 -3.24 -4.38
N ARG A 116 -36.80 -4.33 -4.06
CA ARG A 116 -36.54 -4.77 -2.67
C ARG A 116 -35.08 -5.08 -2.38
N CYS A 117 -34.20 -4.98 -3.36
CA CYS A 117 -32.80 -5.34 -3.21
C CYS A 117 -31.90 -4.22 -3.73
N SER A 118 -30.84 -3.96 -2.99
CA SER A 118 -29.77 -3.04 -3.36
C SER A 118 -28.42 -3.70 -3.13
N ASN A 119 -27.47 -3.44 -4.01
CA ASN A 119 -26.08 -3.80 -3.83
C ASN A 119 -25.32 -2.60 -3.27
N ILE A 120 -24.72 -2.74 -2.10
CA ILE A 120 -23.96 -1.69 -1.45
C ILE A 120 -22.48 -2.01 -1.62
N CYS A 121 -21.76 -1.15 -2.32
CA CYS A 121 -20.35 -1.35 -2.65
C CYS A 121 -19.49 -0.27 -2.00
N ILE A 122 -18.43 -0.67 -1.30
CA ILE A 122 -17.51 0.22 -0.57
C ILE A 122 -16.09 0.01 -1.07
N CYS A 123 -15.38 1.11 -1.34
CA CYS A 123 -13.95 1.06 -1.66
C CYS A 123 -13.10 1.17 -0.38
N ILE A 124 -12.56 0.04 0.09
CA ILE A 124 -11.79 0.01 1.36
C ILE A 124 -10.28 0.14 1.11
N TYR A 125 -9.75 -0.59 0.14
CA TYR A 125 -8.35 -0.60 -0.25
C TYR A 125 -8.29 -0.27 -1.74
N GLY A 126 -7.85 0.95 -2.09
CA GLY A 126 -7.80 1.36 -3.50
C GLY A 126 -6.88 0.46 -4.35
N GLY A 127 -7.04 0.50 -5.67
CA GLY A 127 -6.33 -0.35 -6.64
C GLY A 127 -7.05 -1.65 -7.01
N GLN A 128 -8.20 -1.93 -6.39
CA GLN A 128 -9.00 -3.13 -6.65
C GLN A 128 -10.47 -2.80 -6.93
N GLU A 129 -11.30 -3.83 -7.06
CA GLU A 129 -12.76 -3.71 -7.08
C GLU A 129 -13.30 -3.40 -5.68
N PRO A 130 -14.40 -2.63 -5.55
CA PRO A 130 -15.02 -2.39 -4.25
C PRO A 130 -15.60 -3.69 -3.68
N THR A 131 -15.68 -3.76 -2.34
CA THR A 131 -16.40 -4.85 -1.68
C THR A 131 -17.89 -4.56 -1.73
N CYS A 132 -18.66 -5.47 -2.33
CA CYS A 132 -20.10 -5.33 -2.50
C CYS A 132 -20.88 -6.32 -1.62
N VAL A 133 -21.98 -5.84 -1.01
CA VAL A 133 -22.91 -6.64 -0.21
C VAL A 133 -24.32 -6.44 -0.74
N LEU A 134 -25.00 -7.55 -1.04
CA LEU A 134 -26.41 -7.55 -1.39
C LEU A 134 -27.25 -7.37 -0.13
N GLN A 135 -28.03 -6.31 -0.08
CA GLN A 135 -29.01 -6.05 0.97
C GLN A 135 -30.42 -6.09 0.37
N CYS A 136 -31.26 -7.00 0.86
CA CYS A 136 -32.67 -7.08 0.48
C CYS A 136 -33.56 -6.84 1.70
N ASP A 137 -34.69 -6.18 1.49
CA ASP A 137 -35.72 -6.05 2.53
C ASP A 137 -36.37 -7.42 2.73
N ASP A 138 -36.21 -7.99 3.92
CA ASP A 138 -36.90 -9.21 4.37
C ASP A 138 -38.38 -8.90 4.63
N VAL A 139 -39.13 -8.54 3.58
CA VAL A 139 -40.59 -8.47 3.67
C VAL A 139 -41.11 -9.88 3.41
N PRO A 140 -41.68 -10.57 4.42
CA PRO A 140 -42.30 -11.86 4.20
C PRO A 140 -43.33 -11.72 3.08
N PRO A 141 -43.50 -12.74 2.22
CA PRO A 141 -44.48 -12.68 1.14
C PRO A 141 -45.85 -12.28 1.69
N LEU A 142 -46.40 -11.17 1.18
CA LEU A 142 -47.75 -10.70 1.53
C LEU A 142 -48.83 -11.76 1.22
N ASP A 143 -48.49 -12.78 0.43
CA ASP A 143 -49.35 -13.94 0.10
C ASP A 143 -49.66 -14.87 1.30
N LEU A 144 -49.10 -14.63 2.48
CA LEU A 144 -49.44 -15.38 3.71
C LEU A 144 -50.44 -14.67 4.63
N LEU A 145 -50.85 -13.43 4.33
CA LEU A 145 -51.84 -12.71 5.15
C LEU A 145 -53.29 -12.81 4.65
N ASP A 146 -53.52 -13.35 3.45
CA ASP A 146 -54.86 -13.51 2.88
C ASP A 146 -55.27 -14.99 2.71
N GLN A 147 -54.62 -15.89 3.46
CA GLN A 147 -55.14 -17.25 3.62
C GLN A 147 -56.36 -17.18 4.54
N PRO A 148 -57.59 -17.45 4.06
CA PRO A 148 -58.76 -17.49 4.93
C PRO A 148 -58.51 -18.54 6.01
N LYS A 149 -58.50 -18.11 7.28
CA LYS A 149 -58.40 -19.01 8.44
C LYS A 149 -59.35 -20.19 8.20
N PRO A 150 -58.85 -21.44 8.16
CA PRO A 150 -59.72 -22.59 7.99
C PRO A 150 -60.76 -22.53 9.10
N ARG A 151 -62.04 -22.38 8.72
CA ARG A 151 -63.16 -22.47 9.65
C ARG A 151 -63.01 -23.79 10.39
N LEU A 152 -62.67 -23.72 11.67
CA LEU A 152 -62.74 -24.83 12.60
C LEU A 152 -64.12 -25.44 12.47
N LYS A 153 -64.22 -26.55 11.73
CA LYS A 153 -65.43 -27.37 11.68
C LYS A 153 -65.63 -27.86 13.11
N THR A 154 -66.58 -27.23 13.79
CA THR A 154 -67.20 -27.69 15.04
C THR A 154 -67.32 -29.21 15.00
N ARG A 155 -66.49 -29.90 15.79
CA ARG A 155 -66.60 -31.34 15.94
C ARG A 155 -66.57 -31.72 17.41
N ARG A 156 -67.68 -32.40 17.76
CA ARG A 156 -67.87 -33.42 18.79
C ARG A 156 -68.22 -32.90 20.18
N ARG A 157 -69.53 -32.95 20.44
CA ARG A 157 -70.17 -33.16 21.73
C ARG A 157 -69.40 -34.23 22.52
N TRP A 158 -68.81 -33.82 23.64
CA TRP A 158 -68.18 -34.70 24.61
C TRP A 158 -69.23 -35.65 25.20
N GLN A 159 -69.02 -36.96 25.10
CA GLN A 159 -69.73 -37.92 25.95
C GLN A 159 -68.90 -38.16 27.22
N PRO A 160 -69.52 -38.19 28.42
CA PRO A 160 -68.81 -38.48 29.64
C PRO A 160 -68.36 -39.95 29.67
N ILE A 161 -67.04 -40.15 29.76
CA ILE A 161 -66.43 -41.46 30.01
C ILE A 161 -66.80 -41.88 31.44
N ARG A 162 -67.50 -43.01 31.58
CA ARG A 162 -67.73 -43.66 32.87
C ARG A 162 -66.37 -44.03 33.48
N ARG A 163 -66.10 -43.51 34.68
CA ARG A 163 -64.97 -43.91 35.53
C ARG A 163 -65.05 -45.41 35.84
N GLN A 164 -64.18 -46.22 35.25
CA GLN A 164 -63.79 -47.49 35.86
C GLN A 164 -62.65 -47.22 36.85
N LYS A 165 -62.84 -47.69 38.07
CA LYS A 165 -61.88 -47.58 39.18
C LYS A 165 -60.62 -48.36 38.83
N HIS A 166 -59.48 -47.67 38.82
CA HIS A 166 -58.17 -48.29 38.77
C HIS A 166 -57.90 -49.09 40.06
N GLY A 167 -57.71 -50.40 39.89
CA GLY A 167 -56.86 -51.21 40.74
C GLY A 167 -55.43 -51.20 40.18
N THR A 168 -54.48 -50.77 41.01
CA THR A 168 -53.07 -51.19 41.09
C THR A 168 -52.18 -51.19 39.83
N ARG A 169 -51.25 -50.22 39.81
CA ARG A 169 -49.77 -50.36 39.77
C ARG A 169 -49.18 -51.35 38.73
N LYS A 170 -48.45 -50.83 37.73
CA LYS A 170 -46.97 -50.97 37.57
C LYS A 170 -46.47 -50.35 36.26
N HIS A 171 -45.19 -49.97 36.31
CA HIS A 171 -44.30 -49.39 35.30
C HIS A 171 -44.43 -49.96 33.87
N ASN A 172 -44.06 -49.12 32.88
CA ASN A 172 -43.11 -49.39 31.77
C ASN A 172 -43.03 -48.10 30.93
N GLN A 173 -41.89 -47.40 30.86
CA GLN A 173 -40.79 -47.59 29.89
C GLN A 173 -41.28 -47.58 28.44
N TRP A 174 -40.98 -46.49 27.71
CA TRP A 174 -41.22 -46.39 26.26
C TRP A 174 -39.89 -46.19 25.54
N LEU A 175 -39.63 -47.12 24.62
CA LEU A 175 -38.59 -47.07 23.60
C LEU A 175 -38.97 -46.07 22.50
N LEU A 176 -37.94 -45.38 21.99
CA LEU A 176 -37.98 -44.61 20.76
C LEU A 176 -37.98 -45.54 19.54
N THR A 177 -38.88 -45.27 18.61
CA THR A 177 -38.70 -45.51 17.17
C THR A 177 -39.20 -44.28 16.44
#